data_AF-A0A3B8LFU1-F1
#
_entry.id   AF-A0A3B8LFU1-F1
#
_cell.length_a   1.000
_cell.length_b   1.000
_cell.length_c   1.000
_cell.angle_alpha   90.00
_cell.angle_beta   90.00
_cell.angle_gamma   90.00
#
_symmetry.space_group_name_H-M   'P 1'
#
loop_
_entity.id
_entity.type
_entity.pdbx_description
1 polymer ?
#
loop_
_entity_poly.entity_id
_entity_poly.type
_entity_poly.pdbx_seq_one_letter_code
_entity_poly.pdbx_strand_id
1 'polypeptide(L)'
;MTPTSYEVGRWSYLTHKGFCPSPTPKSPYDTLRCGQYIERSQYGRKDCGTDGLCPNDNQKTRVPCDANTKCPNDQMTCNVEQKTCYLKYTKPDDDGSEKDGMPDYFLDCGTDRICPCIAPDKQPSYYGKDKKCLTGHTKNPEYTGPDADGTEGNGKFEVRWMAGFDTNHPIMGAHDPIWARALVLRTGDTTVAIVSVDLVGYFRNKIDEVRKMVNEKLPGNEIDHILISSTHAHEGPDSVGQWGRAQAGVPIETGVHPEFSTNLIKHMAQAVIDAHKSLKKATMKVGKTKTGREGYLRDSRDPKVFDDELHVLQVLGADDGKVISTMVNWGNHPEVLSDINNFITSDFSHYIREGIEKGVPKGKDTPEYKGFGGVGIYLQGAVGGLMTPLRIEVPDLNGVKQSKSDWEKSKALGYNLAIKAFEALKSGEEIKDAEIAFWVQRIKVKMENKQFHTAFSVGLFDREPTGYDPLLPISQDNMPSLITEVSVIRVGPVTFFTAPGELDPEILVGGYDGKHSYGIELIDPNNPNPPDLTKAPKGPYLKERMPGKYKFFVGLGNDFLGYIIGSWNYQLDKTNPYFDQAPGNHYEETNGIGPAMTPALLETYDKLIPMLATPGPPAATK
;
A
#
# COMPACT_ATOMS: atom_id res chain seq x y z
N MET A 1 8.95 9.85 30.02
CA MET A 1 7.74 9.22 29.49
C MET A 1 7.94 9.06 28.00
N THR A 2 8.07 7.82 27.54
CA THR A 2 8.34 7.43 26.15
C THR A 2 7.04 7.62 25.35
N PRO A 3 7.06 8.33 24.21
CA PRO A 3 5.89 8.39 23.35
C PRO A 3 5.63 7.00 22.74
N THR A 4 4.35 6.67 22.58
CA THR A 4 3.89 5.28 22.37
C THR A 4 3.58 5.02 20.90
N SER A 5 4.44 4.24 20.24
CA SER A 5 4.19 3.63 18.95
C SER A 5 3.99 2.13 19.14
N TYR A 6 2.96 1.56 18.53
CA TYR A 6 2.72 0.12 18.58
C TYR A 6 3.15 -0.53 17.29
N GLU A 7 4.05 -1.49 17.42
CA GLU A 7 4.41 -2.40 16.35
C GLU A 7 3.20 -3.28 16.10
N VAL A 8 2.61 -3.16 14.92
CA VAL A 8 1.35 -3.84 14.59
C VAL A 8 1.59 -5.30 14.22
N GLY A 9 2.84 -5.64 13.88
CA GLY A 9 3.34 -7.01 13.80
C GLY A 9 4.83 -7.07 14.12
N ARG A 10 5.19 -7.69 15.25
CA ARG A 10 6.57 -8.04 15.59
C ARG A 10 6.83 -9.49 15.21
N TRP A 11 7.53 -9.70 14.11
CA TRP A 11 7.86 -11.04 13.64
C TRP A 11 9.11 -11.56 14.34
N SER A 12 9.01 -12.77 14.90
CA SER A 12 10.16 -13.52 15.40
C SER A 12 10.98 -13.99 14.19
N TYR A 13 11.95 -13.21 13.74
CA TYR A 13 12.78 -13.59 12.59
C TYR A 13 13.65 -14.81 12.93
N LEU A 14 13.44 -15.90 12.19
CA LEU A 14 14.47 -16.90 11.94
C LEU A 14 14.88 -16.80 10.48
N THR A 15 16.15 -16.48 10.26
CA THR A 15 16.78 -16.53 8.95
C THR A 15 16.87 -17.98 8.46
N HIS A 16 16.55 -18.19 7.18
CA HIS A 16 17.07 -19.19 6.22
C HIS A 16 16.33 -20.51 5.90
N LYS A 17 16.40 -20.80 4.58
CA LYS A 17 16.56 -22.09 3.86
C LYS A 17 15.31 -22.92 3.54
N GLY A 18 14.79 -22.66 2.33
CA GLY A 18 14.45 -23.58 1.24
C GLY A 18 13.34 -24.60 1.45
N PHE A 19 12.29 -24.61 0.60
CA PHE A 19 11.47 -25.80 0.33
C PHE A 19 10.53 -25.67 -0.89
N CYS A 20 10.36 -26.80 -1.59
CA CYS A 20 9.10 -27.30 -2.15
C CYS A 20 9.25 -28.83 -2.37
N PRO A 21 8.25 -29.69 -2.03
CA PRO A 21 8.16 -31.00 -2.67
C PRO A 21 6.77 -31.38 -3.19
N SER A 22 6.79 -32.26 -4.20
CA SER A 22 5.66 -32.87 -4.91
C SER A 22 4.90 -33.95 -4.10
N PRO A 23 3.58 -34.16 -4.35
CA PRO A 23 2.83 -35.29 -3.79
C PRO A 23 2.63 -36.45 -4.79
N THR A 24 2.41 -37.67 -4.27
CA THR A 24 1.69 -38.77 -4.96
C THR A 24 0.29 -38.93 -4.36
N PRO A 25 -0.79 -39.18 -5.14
CA PRO A 25 -2.17 -38.89 -4.75
C PRO A 25 -2.93 -40.09 -4.16
N LYS A 26 -3.91 -39.82 -3.28
CA LYS A 26 -4.91 -40.80 -2.77
C LYS A 26 -6.38 -40.39 -3.00
N SER A 27 -6.67 -39.51 -3.96
CA SER A 27 -8.04 -39.19 -4.37
C SER A 27 -8.09 -38.75 -5.84
N PRO A 28 -9.04 -39.24 -6.66
CA PRO A 28 -9.17 -38.83 -8.06
C PRO A 28 -9.69 -37.39 -8.28
N TYR A 29 -9.92 -36.61 -7.21
CA TYR A 29 -10.35 -35.21 -7.30
C TYR A 29 -9.28 -34.17 -6.91
N ASP A 30 -8.05 -34.58 -6.53
CA ASP A 30 -6.97 -33.69 -6.05
C ASP A 30 -5.79 -33.55 -7.02
N THR A 31 -6.04 -33.47 -8.33
CA THR A 31 -4.95 -33.28 -9.30
C THR A 31 -5.19 -32.09 -10.23
N LEU A 32 -4.91 -30.89 -9.73
CA LEU A 32 -4.57 -29.76 -10.59
C LEU A 32 -3.20 -29.22 -10.18
N ARG A 33 -2.31 -29.26 -11.17
CA ARG A 33 -0.85 -29.12 -11.08
C ARG A 33 -0.43 -27.68 -10.79
N CYS A 34 0.53 -27.50 -9.89
CA CYS A 34 1.49 -26.39 -9.99
C CYS A 34 2.19 -26.49 -11.36
N GLY A 35 2.19 -25.40 -12.12
CA GLY A 35 2.86 -25.33 -13.43
C GLY A 35 1.94 -25.57 -14.63
N GLN A 36 0.88 -24.77 -14.78
CA GLN A 36 0.27 -24.44 -16.07
C GLN A 36 -0.44 -23.08 -16.03
N TYR A 37 0.23 -21.99 -15.64
CA TYR A 37 -0.29 -20.63 -15.88
C TYR A 37 0.85 -19.62 -16.06
N ILE A 38 1.67 -19.83 -17.08
CA ILE A 38 2.42 -18.75 -17.74
C ILE A 38 2.16 -18.90 -19.23
N GLU A 39 0.98 -18.47 -19.65
CA GLU A 39 0.70 -18.03 -21.02
C GLU A 39 -0.69 -17.40 -21.02
N ARG A 40 -0.74 -16.12 -20.59
CA ARG A 40 -1.69 -15.06 -20.95
C ARG A 40 -1.68 -13.98 -19.87
N SER A 41 -0.57 -13.25 -19.74
CA SER A 41 -0.66 -11.84 -19.38
C SER A 41 -0.84 -11.06 -20.69
N GLN A 42 -1.99 -10.42 -20.83
CA GLN A 42 -2.33 -9.56 -21.96
C GLN A 42 -1.91 -8.10 -21.74
N TYR A 43 -0.91 -7.84 -20.90
CA TYR A 43 -0.36 -6.50 -20.72
C TYR A 43 1.15 -6.49 -20.95
N GLY A 44 1.53 -5.95 -22.11
CA GLY A 44 2.92 -5.80 -22.54
C GLY A 44 3.06 -5.86 -24.06
N ARG A 45 2.56 -4.85 -24.79
CA ARG A 45 3.05 -4.62 -26.16
C ARG A 45 3.79 -3.28 -26.27
N LYS A 46 5.08 -3.45 -26.56
CA LYS A 46 5.95 -2.66 -27.44
C LYS A 46 6.63 -1.42 -26.87
N ASP A 47 7.86 -1.63 -26.42
CA ASP A 47 8.98 -0.79 -26.86
C ASP A 47 10.11 -1.71 -27.33
N CYS A 48 10.13 -2.07 -28.62
CA CYS A 48 11.30 -2.72 -29.22
C CYS A 48 12.08 -1.57 -29.90
N GLY A 49 13.10 -1.05 -29.22
CA GLY A 49 14.08 -0.15 -29.80
C GLY A 49 14.84 -0.78 -30.97
N THR A 50 15.71 0.00 -31.62
CA THR A 50 16.37 -0.33 -32.90
C THR A 50 17.41 -1.47 -32.84
N ASP A 51 17.46 -2.29 -31.80
CA ASP A 51 18.41 -3.39 -31.63
C ASP A 51 17.83 -4.80 -31.90
N GLY A 52 16.53 -4.91 -32.20
CA GLY A 52 15.97 -6.05 -32.92
C GLY A 52 15.96 -7.39 -32.17
N LEU A 53 16.02 -7.40 -30.84
CA LEU A 53 15.88 -8.60 -30.02
C LEU A 53 14.63 -8.52 -29.14
N CYS A 54 13.48 -8.93 -29.69
CA CYS A 54 12.27 -9.22 -28.92
C CYS A 54 12.02 -10.75 -28.98
N PRO A 55 11.84 -11.44 -27.83
CA PRO A 55 11.63 -12.88 -27.80
C PRO A 55 10.18 -13.18 -28.19
N ASN A 56 9.95 -13.29 -29.51
CA ASN A 56 8.87 -14.11 -30.01
C ASN A 56 9.45 -15.49 -30.32
N ASP A 57 8.81 -16.52 -29.78
CA ASP A 57 9.05 -17.92 -30.11
C ASP A 57 9.28 -18.11 -31.61
N ASN A 58 10.52 -18.46 -31.97
CA ASN A 58 10.87 -18.96 -33.28
C ASN A 58 12.14 -19.82 -33.17
N GLN A 59 11.92 -21.13 -33.00
CA GLN A 59 12.64 -22.20 -33.68
C GLN A 59 14.07 -21.87 -34.15
N LYS A 60 15.09 -22.05 -33.29
CA LYS A 60 16.49 -22.29 -33.67
C LYS A 60 17.37 -22.56 -32.45
N THR A 61 17.27 -23.75 -31.86
CA THR A 61 18.35 -24.50 -31.15
C THR A 61 17.75 -25.65 -30.34
N ARG A 62 17.07 -26.60 -30.99
CA ARG A 62 16.84 -27.91 -30.37
C ARG A 62 17.94 -28.84 -30.87
N VAL A 63 18.89 -29.12 -30.00
CA VAL A 63 19.96 -30.09 -30.26
C VAL A 63 19.38 -31.46 -29.96
N PRO A 64 19.20 -32.37 -30.94
CA PRO A 64 18.62 -33.67 -30.69
C PRO A 64 19.60 -34.57 -29.94
N CYS A 65 19.07 -35.47 -29.10
CA CYS A 65 19.89 -36.52 -28.50
C CYS A 65 20.32 -37.55 -29.55
N ASP A 66 21.49 -38.15 -29.37
CA ASP A 66 21.88 -39.31 -30.16
C ASP A 66 21.10 -40.57 -29.76
N ALA A 67 21.28 -41.65 -30.53
CA ALA A 67 20.58 -42.93 -30.32
C ALA A 67 20.88 -43.59 -28.95
N ASN A 68 21.92 -43.15 -28.26
CA ASN A 68 22.32 -43.60 -26.93
C ASN A 68 22.02 -42.56 -25.85
N THR A 69 21.14 -41.59 -26.13
CA THR A 69 20.70 -40.52 -25.20
C THR A 69 21.84 -39.58 -24.76
N LYS A 70 22.87 -39.39 -25.59
CA LYS A 70 23.96 -38.44 -25.33
C LYS A 70 23.80 -37.15 -26.12
N CYS A 71 24.32 -36.07 -25.55
CA CYS A 71 24.35 -34.74 -26.13
C CYS A 71 25.75 -34.40 -26.64
N PRO A 72 25.88 -33.50 -27.64
CA PRO A 72 27.15 -33.21 -28.28
C PRO A 72 28.15 -32.44 -27.41
N ASN A 73 27.72 -31.94 -26.24
CA ASN A 73 28.58 -31.30 -25.26
C ASN A 73 28.25 -31.86 -23.86
N ASP A 74 29.29 -32.09 -23.06
CA ASP A 74 29.21 -32.56 -21.68
C ASP A 74 28.57 -31.54 -20.73
N GLN A 75 28.38 -30.29 -21.15
CA GLN A 75 27.54 -29.31 -20.47
C GLN A 75 26.05 -29.46 -20.78
N MET A 76 25.61 -30.52 -21.46
CA MET A 76 24.21 -30.76 -21.80
C MET A 76 23.73 -32.15 -21.36
N THR A 77 22.47 -32.25 -20.95
CA THR A 77 21.78 -33.50 -20.60
C THR A 77 20.63 -33.75 -21.55
N CYS A 78 20.47 -35.01 -21.98
CA CYS A 78 19.38 -35.43 -22.85
C CYS A 78 18.11 -35.66 -22.03
N ASN A 79 17.01 -34.99 -22.39
CA ASN A 79 15.69 -35.43 -21.97
C ASN A 79 15.25 -36.59 -22.86
N VAL A 80 15.15 -37.78 -22.27
CA VAL A 80 14.93 -39.04 -23.00
C VAL A 80 13.53 -39.14 -23.61
N GLU A 81 12.53 -38.52 -22.97
CA GLU A 81 11.14 -38.51 -23.47
C GLU A 81 10.98 -37.55 -24.66
N GLN A 82 11.68 -36.41 -24.63
CA GLN A 82 11.60 -35.39 -25.66
C GLN A 82 12.71 -35.49 -26.73
N LYS A 83 13.64 -36.45 -26.58
CA LYS A 83 14.83 -36.65 -27.43
C LYS A 83 15.60 -35.37 -27.74
N THR A 84 15.65 -34.44 -26.79
CA THR A 84 16.27 -33.13 -26.94
C THR A 84 17.28 -32.88 -25.83
N CYS A 85 18.41 -32.26 -26.18
CA CYS A 85 19.49 -31.89 -25.29
C CYS A 85 19.29 -30.49 -24.71
N TYR A 86 19.48 -30.37 -23.41
CA TYR A 86 19.36 -29.13 -22.63
C TYR A 86 20.66 -28.86 -21.87
N LEU A 87 20.97 -27.60 -21.55
CA LEU A 87 22.15 -27.26 -20.76
C LEU A 87 22.04 -27.85 -19.34
N LYS A 88 23.18 -28.23 -18.77
CA LYS A 88 23.30 -28.74 -17.40
C LYS A 88 23.31 -27.55 -16.45
N TYR A 89 22.24 -27.44 -15.66
CA TYR A 89 22.18 -26.55 -14.52
C TYR A 89 23.25 -26.88 -13.47
N THR A 90 23.90 -25.86 -12.91
CA THR A 90 24.86 -26.07 -11.80
C THR A 90 24.66 -25.14 -10.60
N LYS A 91 23.94 -24.00 -10.76
CA LYS A 91 23.43 -23.07 -9.73
C LYS A 91 22.87 -21.79 -10.39
N PRO A 92 22.13 -20.91 -9.67
CA PRO A 92 21.78 -19.58 -10.16
C PRO A 92 23.02 -18.71 -10.42
N ASP A 93 22.88 -17.71 -11.29
CA ASP A 93 23.84 -16.62 -11.50
C ASP A 93 23.82 -15.60 -10.34
N ASP A 94 24.73 -14.63 -10.40
CA ASP A 94 25.00 -13.72 -9.26
C ASP A 94 23.81 -12.79 -8.94
N ASP A 95 22.85 -12.63 -9.85
CA ASP A 95 21.59 -11.90 -9.63
C ASP A 95 20.39 -12.80 -9.30
N GLY A 96 20.59 -14.12 -9.24
CA GLY A 96 19.59 -15.10 -8.84
C GLY A 96 18.52 -15.40 -9.88
N SER A 97 18.75 -15.06 -11.16
CA SER A 97 17.72 -15.05 -12.21
C SER A 97 17.86 -16.11 -13.30
N GLU A 98 18.84 -17.00 -13.19
CA GLU A 98 19.05 -18.10 -14.16
C GLU A 98 19.13 -17.65 -15.64
N LYS A 99 19.61 -16.42 -15.86
CA LYS A 99 19.72 -15.72 -17.16
C LYS A 99 18.41 -15.31 -17.84
N ASP A 100 17.28 -15.34 -17.16
CA ASP A 100 16.02 -14.78 -17.68
C ASP A 100 15.64 -13.43 -17.05
N GLY A 101 16.39 -12.97 -16.05
CA GLY A 101 16.20 -11.67 -15.41
C GLY A 101 15.09 -11.63 -14.36
N MET A 102 14.47 -12.77 -14.01
CA MET A 102 13.49 -12.93 -12.95
C MET A 102 14.05 -13.80 -11.80
N PRO A 103 13.99 -13.38 -10.53
CA PRO A 103 14.49 -14.22 -9.46
C PRO A 103 13.58 -15.43 -9.19
N ASP A 104 14.16 -16.63 -9.11
CA ASP A 104 13.43 -17.88 -8.90
C ASP A 104 12.96 -18.04 -7.45
N TYR A 105 11.73 -17.59 -7.17
CA TYR A 105 11.11 -17.75 -5.86
C TYR A 105 10.20 -18.99 -5.76
N PHE A 106 9.96 -19.72 -6.87
CA PHE A 106 8.96 -20.81 -6.91
C PHE A 106 9.35 -22.09 -7.65
N LEU A 107 10.64 -22.31 -7.97
CA LEU A 107 11.06 -23.40 -8.86
C LEU A 107 10.30 -23.31 -10.19
N ASP A 108 10.25 -22.12 -10.80
CA ASP A 108 10.03 -22.14 -12.22
C ASP A 108 11.25 -22.78 -12.87
N CYS A 109 11.04 -23.55 -13.93
CA CYS A 109 12.11 -24.40 -14.44
C CYS A 109 13.17 -23.62 -15.25
N GLY A 110 13.24 -22.29 -15.09
CA GLY A 110 14.03 -21.39 -15.91
C GLY A 110 13.89 -21.68 -17.42
N THR A 111 14.90 -21.27 -18.19
CA THR A 111 14.96 -21.52 -19.63
C THR A 111 15.37 -22.95 -20.01
N ASP A 112 15.90 -23.74 -19.06
CA ASP A 112 16.40 -25.10 -19.31
C ASP A 112 15.40 -26.22 -19.00
N ARG A 113 14.28 -25.89 -18.35
CA ARG A 113 13.16 -26.76 -17.97
C ARG A 113 13.52 -27.91 -17.02
N ILE A 114 14.57 -27.80 -16.19
CA ILE A 114 15.02 -28.87 -15.28
C ILE A 114 15.13 -28.39 -13.81
N CYS A 115 14.26 -28.89 -12.92
CA CYS A 115 14.29 -28.56 -11.48
C CYS A 115 15.43 -29.30 -10.70
N PRO A 116 16.09 -28.67 -9.69
CA PRO A 116 17.20 -29.29 -8.95
C PRO A 116 16.79 -30.34 -7.88
N CYS A 117 17.68 -31.33 -7.64
CA CYS A 117 17.39 -32.64 -7.01
C CYS A 117 17.65 -32.80 -5.48
N ILE A 118 16.66 -33.39 -4.79
CA ILE A 118 16.58 -34.48 -3.78
C ILE A 118 17.70 -34.69 -2.70
N ALA A 119 17.23 -34.87 -1.46
CA ALA A 119 17.97 -35.18 -0.23
C ALA A 119 18.76 -36.52 -0.21
N PRO A 120 19.79 -36.65 0.65
CA PRO A 120 20.77 -37.76 0.65
C PRO A 120 20.21 -39.15 0.97
N ASP A 121 19.04 -39.24 1.60
CA ASP A 121 18.40 -40.49 2.01
C ASP A 121 17.70 -41.24 0.86
N LYS A 122 17.62 -40.62 -0.33
CA LYS A 122 17.03 -41.20 -1.55
C LYS A 122 18.06 -41.51 -2.65
N GLN A 123 19.36 -41.55 -2.33
CA GLN A 123 20.40 -41.89 -3.31
C GLN A 123 20.49 -43.41 -3.60
N PRO A 124 20.47 -43.86 -4.87
CA PRO A 124 20.84 -45.24 -5.23
C PRO A 124 22.32 -45.51 -4.95
N SER A 125 22.64 -46.76 -4.59
CA SER A 125 23.93 -47.24 -4.05
C SER A 125 25.17 -47.15 -4.95
N TYR A 126 25.13 -46.41 -6.06
CA TYR A 126 26.26 -46.26 -6.98
C TYR A 126 27.13 -45.03 -6.72
N TYR A 127 26.72 -44.09 -5.85
CA TYR A 127 27.50 -42.90 -5.52
C TYR A 127 28.15 -42.99 -4.13
N GLY A 128 29.47 -42.78 -4.10
CA GLY A 128 30.31 -42.93 -2.93
C GLY A 128 29.99 -41.93 -1.81
N LYS A 129 30.17 -42.40 -0.58
CA LYS A 129 30.08 -41.63 0.67
C LYS A 129 31.16 -40.56 0.68
N ASP A 130 30.78 -39.28 0.61
CA ASP A 130 31.34 -38.17 1.39
C ASP A 130 31.06 -36.81 0.73
N LYS A 131 30.17 -35.99 1.33
CA LYS A 131 30.44 -34.60 1.78
C LYS A 131 29.15 -33.87 2.20
N LYS A 132 29.30 -33.07 3.26
CA LYS A 132 28.29 -32.45 4.11
C LYS A 132 27.80 -31.11 3.53
N CYS A 133 26.49 -30.82 3.63
CA CYS A 133 25.96 -29.46 3.58
C CYS A 133 26.00 -28.82 4.98
N LEU A 134 26.53 -27.59 5.07
CA LEU A 134 26.86 -26.87 6.31
C LEU A 134 25.62 -26.21 6.95
N THR A 135 25.48 -26.38 8.28
CA THR A 135 24.51 -25.69 9.15
C THR A 135 25.20 -25.04 10.34
N GLY A 136 24.76 -23.83 10.74
CA GLY A 136 25.22 -23.14 11.94
C GLY A 136 24.19 -22.11 12.46
N HIS A 137 23.64 -22.41 13.65
CA HIS A 137 23.04 -21.58 14.74
C HIS A 137 22.00 -20.47 14.39
N THR A 138 20.85 -20.28 15.08
CA THR A 138 20.43 -20.46 16.49
C THR A 138 18.95 -20.88 16.63
N LYS A 139 18.64 -21.71 17.64
CA LYS A 139 17.33 -22.31 17.90
C LYS A 139 16.37 -21.40 18.69
N ASN A 140 15.17 -21.19 18.16
CA ASN A 140 13.96 -21.08 18.97
C ASN A 140 13.39 -22.50 19.12
N PRO A 141 13.24 -23.06 20.34
CA PRO A 141 12.82 -24.46 20.52
C PRO A 141 11.33 -24.75 20.24
N GLU A 142 10.49 -23.73 19.99
CA GLU A 142 9.04 -23.92 19.83
C GLU A 142 8.51 -23.81 18.39
N TYR A 143 9.35 -23.50 17.41
CA TYR A 143 8.92 -23.39 16.00
C TYR A 143 9.86 -24.21 15.10
N THR A 144 9.32 -25.25 14.46
CA THR A 144 10.08 -26.21 13.64
C THR A 144 10.20 -25.84 12.17
N GLY A 145 9.67 -24.67 11.77
CA GLY A 145 9.47 -24.31 10.37
C GLY A 145 8.36 -25.14 9.73
N PRO A 146 7.98 -24.81 8.48
CA PRO A 146 6.98 -25.57 7.76
C PRO A 146 7.46 -27.02 7.59
N ASP A 147 6.54 -27.95 7.76
CA ASP A 147 6.68 -29.36 7.44
C ASP A 147 7.10 -29.55 5.98
N ALA A 148 7.57 -30.75 5.66
CA ALA A 148 7.98 -31.09 4.31
C ALA A 148 6.86 -30.83 3.27
N ASP A 149 5.58 -30.79 3.64
CA ASP A 149 4.46 -30.47 2.72
C ASP A 149 4.12 -28.97 2.63
N GLY A 150 4.92 -28.09 3.26
CA GLY A 150 4.69 -26.65 3.31
C GLY A 150 3.71 -26.20 4.39
N THR A 151 3.29 -27.09 5.30
CA THR A 151 2.27 -26.80 6.33
C THR A 151 2.89 -26.61 7.71
N GLU A 152 2.18 -25.99 8.65
CA GLU A 152 2.73 -25.69 9.99
C GLU A 152 2.36 -26.77 11.02
N GLY A 153 2.56 -28.06 10.72
CA GLY A 153 2.25 -29.15 11.64
C GLY A 153 0.78 -29.61 11.65
N ASN A 154 -0.06 -28.98 10.84
CA ASN A 154 -1.52 -29.19 10.83
C ASN A 154 -2.07 -29.63 9.45
N GLY A 155 -1.22 -29.83 8.45
CA GLY A 155 -1.62 -30.20 7.10
C GLY A 155 -2.29 -29.07 6.30
N LYS A 156 -2.19 -27.82 6.75
CA LYS A 156 -2.68 -26.62 6.05
C LYS A 156 -1.53 -25.68 5.70
N PHE A 157 -1.49 -25.24 4.45
CA PHE A 157 -0.58 -24.18 4.02
C PHE A 157 -1.04 -22.86 4.65
N GLU A 158 -0.25 -22.34 5.59
CA GLU A 158 -0.54 -21.09 6.29
C GLU A 158 0.29 -19.97 5.68
N VAL A 159 -0.36 -19.18 4.81
CA VAL A 159 0.26 -18.07 4.10
C VAL A 159 -0.43 -16.78 4.47
N ARG A 160 0.36 -15.70 4.47
CA ARG A 160 -0.15 -14.34 4.55
C ARG A 160 0.16 -13.66 3.24
N TRP A 161 -0.82 -12.97 2.70
CA TRP A 161 -0.75 -12.34 1.40
C TRP A 161 -0.38 -10.87 1.55
N MET A 162 0.51 -10.39 0.69
CA MET A 162 0.83 -8.98 0.55
C MET A 162 -0.26 -8.31 -0.28
N ALA A 163 -0.60 -7.07 0.05
CA ALA A 163 -1.66 -6.33 -0.61
C ALA A 163 -1.14 -5.13 -1.38
N GLY A 164 -1.76 -4.85 -2.53
CA GLY A 164 -1.48 -3.67 -3.34
C GLY A 164 -1.39 -4.04 -4.82
N PHE A 165 -0.28 -4.66 -5.20
CA PHE A 165 0.03 -4.99 -6.59
C PHE A 165 -0.76 -6.18 -7.14
N ASP A 166 -0.62 -7.36 -6.54
CA ASP A 166 -1.10 -8.61 -7.14
C ASP A 166 -1.64 -9.63 -6.12
N THR A 167 -2.57 -10.46 -6.58
CA THR A 167 -2.97 -11.68 -5.89
C THR A 167 -1.87 -12.73 -5.97
N ASN A 168 -1.92 -13.76 -5.12
CA ASN A 168 -0.88 -14.80 -5.06
C ASN A 168 0.52 -14.26 -4.70
N HIS A 169 0.60 -13.17 -3.94
CA HIS A 169 1.87 -12.57 -3.51
C HIS A 169 2.15 -12.89 -2.03
N PRO A 170 2.88 -13.96 -1.70
CA PRO A 170 3.08 -14.39 -0.32
C PRO A 170 4.17 -13.60 0.39
N ILE A 171 3.95 -13.31 1.66
CA ILE A 171 4.93 -12.64 2.52
C ILE A 171 6.01 -13.64 2.94
N MET A 172 7.27 -13.34 2.62
CA MET A 172 8.44 -14.15 2.98
C MET A 172 9.11 -13.71 4.29
N GLY A 173 8.85 -12.49 4.72
CA GLY A 173 9.47 -11.90 5.89
C GLY A 173 9.13 -10.43 6.01
N ALA A 174 9.92 -9.72 6.77
CA ALA A 174 9.76 -8.29 7.00
C ALA A 174 11.15 -7.63 6.98
N HIS A 175 11.26 -6.53 6.24
CA HIS A 175 12.47 -5.71 6.18
C HIS A 175 12.50 -4.75 7.37
N ASP A 176 11.36 -4.11 7.63
CA ASP A 176 11.13 -3.26 8.80
C ASP A 176 9.71 -3.44 9.33
N PRO A 177 9.45 -3.08 10.60
CA PRO A 177 8.13 -3.25 11.17
C PRO A 177 7.11 -2.27 10.59
N ILE A 178 5.86 -2.72 10.55
CA ILE A 178 4.67 -1.89 10.31
C ILE A 178 4.05 -1.43 11.64
N TRP A 179 3.44 -0.26 11.63
CA TRP A 179 3.04 0.45 12.85
C TRP A 179 1.60 0.94 12.82
N ALA A 180 1.04 1.09 14.02
CA ALA A 180 -0.08 1.97 14.31
C ALA A 180 0.46 3.06 15.23
N ARG A 181 0.37 4.31 14.77
CA ARG A 181 0.91 5.48 15.48
C ARG A 181 -0.20 6.48 15.73
N ALA A 182 -0.42 6.82 16.99
CA ALA A 182 -1.53 7.64 17.43
C ALA A 182 -1.05 8.94 18.07
N LEU A 183 -1.74 10.04 17.74
CA LEU A 183 -1.66 11.32 18.44
C LEU A 183 -3.03 11.62 19.04
N VAL A 184 -3.09 11.82 20.36
CA VAL A 184 -4.31 12.24 21.05
C VAL A 184 -4.14 13.69 21.51
N LEU A 185 -5.09 14.54 21.13
CA LEU A 185 -5.12 15.96 21.45
C LEU A 185 -6.36 16.27 22.28
N ARG A 186 -6.18 17.08 23.33
CA ARG A 186 -7.25 17.52 24.23
C ARG A 186 -7.17 19.02 24.47
N THR A 187 -8.29 19.71 24.28
CA THR A 187 -8.48 21.10 24.68
C THR A 187 -9.86 21.23 25.34
N GLY A 188 -9.89 21.71 26.59
CA GLY A 188 -11.10 21.71 27.40
C GLY A 188 -11.67 20.29 27.53
N ASP A 189 -12.96 20.14 27.23
CA ASP A 189 -13.68 18.87 27.29
C ASP A 189 -13.62 18.06 25.98
N THR A 190 -13.00 18.60 24.93
CA THR A 190 -12.92 17.95 23.61
C THR A 190 -11.61 17.21 23.44
N THR A 191 -11.69 15.93 23.12
CA THR A 191 -10.56 15.02 22.91
C THR A 191 -10.70 14.29 21.58
N VAL A 192 -9.68 14.39 20.73
CA VAL A 192 -9.63 13.69 19.43
C VAL A 192 -8.36 12.86 19.31
N ALA A 193 -8.45 11.73 18.61
CA ALA A 193 -7.30 10.91 18.25
C ALA A 193 -7.12 10.87 16.73
N ILE A 194 -5.88 10.98 16.27
CA ILE A 194 -5.48 10.79 14.87
C ILE A 194 -4.53 9.61 14.84
N VAL A 195 -4.87 8.58 14.07
CA VAL A 195 -4.12 7.33 13.96
C VAL A 195 -3.70 7.12 12.52
N SER A 196 -2.41 6.87 12.31
CA SER A 196 -1.88 6.37 11.05
C SER A 196 -1.51 4.89 11.21
N VAL A 197 -1.89 4.06 10.23
CA VAL A 197 -1.60 2.63 10.23
C VAL A 197 -0.96 2.20 8.90
N ASP A 198 0.14 1.46 8.97
CA ASP A 198 0.88 0.99 7.80
C ASP A 198 0.15 -0.20 7.15
N LEU A 199 -0.82 0.09 6.28
CA LEU A 199 -1.65 -0.84 5.52
C LEU A 199 -2.02 -0.22 4.17
N VAL A 200 -2.43 -1.04 3.20
CA VAL A 200 -3.00 -0.57 1.92
C VAL A 200 -4.30 0.21 2.15
N GLY A 201 -5.12 -0.18 3.13
CA GLY A 201 -6.44 0.40 3.38
C GLY A 201 -7.13 -0.33 4.53
N TYR A 202 -8.19 0.24 5.08
CA TYR A 202 -8.94 -0.42 6.14
C TYR A 202 -10.43 -0.04 6.13
N PHE A 203 -11.30 -1.05 6.17
CA PHE A 203 -12.73 -0.81 6.07
C PHE A 203 -13.32 -0.15 7.33
N ARG A 204 -14.31 0.71 7.11
CA ARG A 204 -15.01 1.44 8.18
C ARG A 204 -15.55 0.53 9.29
N ASN A 205 -16.12 -0.64 8.96
CA ASN A 205 -16.64 -1.56 9.99
C ASN A 205 -15.53 -2.03 10.94
N LYS A 206 -14.32 -2.24 10.42
CA LYS A 206 -13.16 -2.61 11.23
C LYS A 206 -12.63 -1.43 12.05
N ILE A 207 -12.71 -0.20 11.51
CA ILE A 207 -12.43 1.03 12.27
C ILE A 207 -13.43 1.21 13.43
N ASP A 208 -14.71 0.90 13.21
CA ASP A 208 -15.73 0.91 14.26
C ASP A 208 -15.43 -0.13 15.37
N GLU A 209 -14.88 -1.30 15.01
CA GLU A 209 -14.41 -2.28 16.01
C GLU A 209 -13.25 -1.74 16.87
N VAL A 210 -12.31 -0.99 16.28
CA VAL A 210 -11.25 -0.28 17.03
C VAL A 210 -11.85 0.75 17.98
N ARG A 211 -12.75 1.60 17.49
CA ARG A 211 -13.43 2.64 18.28
C ARG A 211 -14.21 2.02 19.44
N LYS A 212 -14.92 0.93 19.20
CA LYS A 212 -15.64 0.17 20.22
C LYS A 212 -14.67 -0.33 21.31
N MET A 213 -13.56 -0.96 20.93
CA MET A 213 -12.58 -1.46 21.88
C MET A 213 -11.95 -0.34 22.73
N VAL A 214 -11.68 0.83 22.13
CA VAL A 214 -11.18 1.99 22.88
C VAL A 214 -12.22 2.47 23.90
N ASN A 215 -13.48 2.61 23.51
CA ASN A 215 -14.56 3.05 24.40
C ASN A 215 -14.83 2.06 25.54
N GLU A 216 -14.71 0.76 25.29
CA GLU A 216 -14.83 -0.27 26.34
C GLU A 216 -13.68 -0.19 27.37
N LYS A 217 -12.46 0.14 26.94
CA LYS A 217 -11.27 0.23 27.81
C LYS A 217 -11.06 1.61 28.44
N LEU A 218 -11.65 2.67 27.87
CA LEU A 218 -11.68 4.03 28.39
C LEU A 218 -13.14 4.45 28.60
N PRO A 219 -13.82 3.91 29.63
CA PRO A 219 -15.24 4.18 29.87
C PRO A 219 -15.47 5.66 30.15
N GLY A 220 -16.62 6.18 29.71
CA GLY A 220 -17.01 7.59 29.91
C GLY A 220 -16.86 8.49 28.67
N ASN A 221 -16.63 7.91 27.49
CA ASN A 221 -16.40 8.66 26.24
C ASN A 221 -15.28 9.70 26.42
N GLU A 222 -14.13 9.22 26.88
CA GLU A 222 -12.90 10.02 27.12
C GLU A 222 -12.29 10.59 25.83
N ILE A 223 -12.63 9.99 24.68
CA ILE A 223 -12.22 10.43 23.35
C ILE A 223 -13.50 10.59 22.51
N ASP A 224 -13.75 11.81 22.03
CA ASP A 224 -14.99 12.14 21.32
C ASP A 224 -14.94 11.69 19.84
N HIS A 225 -13.75 11.65 19.25
CA HIS A 225 -13.57 11.14 17.88
C HIS A 225 -12.19 10.51 17.66
N ILE A 226 -12.16 9.41 16.90
CA ILE A 226 -10.94 8.73 16.47
C ILE A 226 -10.93 8.67 14.95
N LEU A 227 -10.02 9.42 14.34
CA LEU A 227 -9.69 9.36 12.92
C LEU A 227 -8.62 8.27 12.73
N ILE A 228 -8.85 7.35 11.80
CA ILE A 228 -7.84 6.35 11.41
C ILE A 228 -7.61 6.46 9.90
N SER A 229 -6.34 6.54 9.48
CA SER A 229 -5.92 6.60 8.08
C SER A 229 -4.84 5.57 7.81
N SER A 230 -4.97 4.87 6.69
CA SER A 230 -3.94 3.96 6.19
C SER A 230 -2.87 4.74 5.43
N THR A 231 -1.59 4.38 5.60
CA THR A 231 -0.50 4.98 4.80
C THR A 231 -0.57 4.63 3.33
N HIS A 232 -1.38 3.62 2.99
CA HIS A 232 -1.50 2.99 1.67
C HIS A 232 -0.27 2.16 1.29
N ALA A 233 0.45 1.56 2.25
CA ALA A 233 1.61 0.72 1.94
C ALA A 233 1.22 -0.53 1.11
N HIS A 234 1.87 -0.69 -0.05
CA HIS A 234 1.69 -1.85 -0.96
C HIS A 234 2.52 -3.07 -0.55
N GLU A 235 3.33 -2.92 0.51
CA GLU A 235 4.13 -4.00 1.10
C GLU A 235 3.65 -4.35 2.51
N GLY A 236 2.36 -4.13 2.78
CA GLY A 236 1.66 -4.56 4.00
C GLY A 236 0.89 -5.88 3.79
N PRO A 237 0.52 -6.60 4.87
CA PRO A 237 -0.38 -7.73 4.74
C PRO A 237 -1.79 -7.29 4.33
N ASP A 238 -2.48 -8.15 3.58
CA ASP A 238 -3.83 -7.85 3.12
C ASP A 238 -4.80 -7.66 4.28
N SER A 239 -5.35 -6.46 4.34
CA SER A 239 -6.24 -5.97 5.38
C SER A 239 -7.69 -5.79 4.92
N VAL A 240 -7.98 -6.01 3.62
CA VAL A 240 -9.30 -5.80 3.03
C VAL A 240 -9.81 -7.01 2.26
N GLY A 241 -8.92 -7.88 1.77
CA GLY A 241 -9.23 -9.23 1.27
C GLY A 241 -9.08 -9.43 -0.23
N GLN A 242 -8.64 -8.40 -0.96
CA GLN A 242 -8.56 -8.40 -2.42
C GLN A 242 -7.40 -9.25 -2.97
N TRP A 243 -6.32 -9.43 -2.21
CA TRP A 243 -5.04 -9.94 -2.71
C TRP A 243 -4.70 -11.35 -2.23
N GLY A 244 -5.72 -12.13 -1.88
CA GLY A 244 -5.57 -13.54 -1.54
C GLY A 244 -5.16 -14.43 -2.72
N ARG A 245 -5.28 -15.74 -2.55
CA ARG A 245 -5.02 -16.69 -3.64
C ARG A 245 -6.01 -16.49 -4.78
N ALA A 246 -5.51 -16.51 -6.00
CA ALA A 246 -6.29 -16.43 -7.22
C ALA A 246 -5.99 -17.60 -8.17
N GLN A 247 -7.01 -18.05 -8.89
CA GLN A 247 -6.90 -19.07 -9.94
C GLN A 247 -7.34 -18.48 -11.27
N ALA A 248 -6.47 -18.53 -12.28
CA ALA A 248 -6.69 -17.91 -13.60
C ALA A 248 -7.10 -16.43 -13.50
N GLY A 249 -6.49 -15.68 -12.57
CA GLY A 249 -6.77 -14.25 -12.33
C GLY A 249 -8.02 -13.96 -11.52
N VAL A 250 -8.75 -14.98 -11.05
CA VAL A 250 -9.94 -14.82 -10.21
C VAL A 250 -9.60 -15.13 -8.76
N PRO A 251 -9.72 -14.18 -7.81
CA PRO A 251 -9.53 -14.47 -6.39
C PRO A 251 -10.52 -15.55 -5.93
N ILE A 252 -9.99 -16.59 -5.27
CA ILE A 252 -10.77 -17.73 -4.76
C ILE A 252 -10.82 -17.77 -3.23
N GLU A 253 -10.00 -16.95 -2.57
CA GLU A 253 -10.00 -16.76 -1.12
C GLU A 253 -9.63 -15.32 -0.76
N THR A 254 -10.10 -14.87 0.39
CA THR A 254 -9.69 -13.57 0.94
C THR A 254 -8.21 -13.59 1.31
N GLY A 255 -7.50 -12.48 1.08
CA GLY A 255 -6.13 -12.32 1.56
C GLY A 255 -6.04 -12.03 3.06
N VAL A 256 -7.16 -11.67 3.71
CA VAL A 256 -7.18 -11.34 5.14
C VAL A 256 -6.96 -12.58 5.99
N HIS A 257 -5.88 -12.57 6.76
CA HIS A 257 -5.65 -13.58 7.79
C HIS A 257 -6.43 -13.23 9.08
N PRO A 258 -7.32 -14.11 9.61
CA PRO A 258 -8.18 -13.78 10.76
C PRO A 258 -7.44 -13.34 12.03
N GLU A 259 -6.33 -14.01 12.34
CA GLU A 259 -5.49 -13.65 13.48
C GLU A 259 -4.84 -12.27 13.31
N PHE A 260 -4.41 -11.94 12.07
CA PHE A 260 -3.84 -10.63 11.78
C PHE A 260 -4.87 -9.54 11.99
N SER A 261 -6.06 -9.70 11.41
CA SER A 261 -7.19 -8.77 11.56
C SER A 261 -7.53 -8.53 13.04
N THR A 262 -7.58 -9.58 13.85
CA THR A 262 -7.83 -9.46 15.30
C THR A 262 -6.72 -8.67 16.02
N ASN A 263 -5.45 -8.92 15.67
CA ASN A 263 -4.31 -8.24 16.27
C ASN A 263 -4.20 -6.78 15.81
N LEU A 264 -4.51 -6.47 14.54
CA LEU A 264 -4.62 -5.11 14.02
C LEU A 264 -5.52 -4.24 14.90
N ILE A 265 -6.74 -4.72 15.16
CA ILE A 265 -7.73 -4.00 15.97
C ILE A 265 -7.18 -3.73 17.38
N LYS A 266 -6.61 -4.76 18.02
CA LYS A 266 -6.03 -4.64 19.36
C LYS A 266 -4.88 -3.64 19.41
N HIS A 267 -3.94 -3.69 18.46
CA HIS A 267 -2.77 -2.82 18.43
C HIS A 267 -3.14 -1.36 18.14
N MET A 268 -4.06 -1.12 17.19
CA MET A 268 -4.57 0.24 16.95
C MET A 268 -5.30 0.80 18.17
N ALA A 269 -6.18 0.02 18.81
CA ALA A 269 -6.87 0.46 20.02
C ALA A 269 -5.88 0.74 21.15
N GLN A 270 -4.88 -0.11 21.32
CA GLN A 270 -3.87 0.08 22.36
C GLN A 270 -3.02 1.34 22.11
N ALA A 271 -2.66 1.64 20.87
CA ALA A 271 -1.95 2.88 20.52
C ALA A 271 -2.73 4.13 20.93
N VAL A 272 -4.04 4.15 20.69
CA VAL A 272 -4.91 5.26 21.11
C VAL A 272 -5.00 5.35 22.63
N ILE A 273 -5.21 4.23 23.32
CA ILE A 273 -5.35 4.18 24.79
C ILE A 273 -4.10 4.69 25.48
N ASP A 274 -2.94 4.31 24.98
CA ASP A 274 -1.66 4.70 25.55
C ASP A 274 -1.31 6.17 25.30
N ALA A 275 -1.57 6.66 24.09
CA ALA A 275 -1.45 8.07 23.77
C ALA A 275 -2.37 8.91 24.66
N HIS A 276 -3.61 8.46 24.90
CA HIS A 276 -4.55 9.10 25.81
C HIS A 276 -4.05 9.10 27.26
N LYS A 277 -3.56 7.97 27.77
CA LYS A 277 -3.00 7.89 29.14
C LYS A 277 -1.75 8.75 29.33
N SER A 278 -1.08 9.12 28.24
CA SER A 278 0.14 9.92 28.24
C SER A 278 -0.11 11.42 28.02
N LEU A 279 -1.37 11.87 28.06
CA LEU A 279 -1.74 13.28 27.90
C LEU A 279 -0.96 14.17 28.89
N LYS A 280 -0.37 15.23 28.33
CA LYS A 280 0.37 16.25 29.09
C LYS A 280 0.27 17.60 28.37
N LYS A 281 0.56 18.68 29.09
CA LYS A 281 0.55 20.03 28.51
C LYS A 281 1.56 20.12 27.37
N ALA A 282 1.11 20.71 26.25
CA ALA A 282 1.91 20.81 25.04
C ALA A 282 1.63 22.12 24.29
N THR A 283 2.57 22.49 23.43
CA THR A 283 2.41 23.51 22.38
C THR A 283 2.61 22.86 21.02
N MET A 284 2.22 23.54 19.94
CA MET A 284 2.42 23.04 18.59
C MET A 284 3.31 23.97 17.77
N LYS A 285 4.04 23.40 16.83
CA LYS A 285 4.67 24.12 15.74
C LYS A 285 4.19 23.55 14.43
N VAL A 286 3.67 24.39 13.54
CA VAL A 286 3.08 23.94 12.26
C VAL A 286 3.76 24.63 11.10
N GLY A 287 4.16 23.86 10.10
CA GLY A 287 4.83 24.35 8.92
C GLY A 287 4.30 23.67 7.66
N LYS A 288 4.61 24.25 6.51
CA LYS A 288 4.40 23.60 5.22
C LYS A 288 5.51 23.99 4.24
N THR A 289 5.76 23.13 3.28
CA THR A 289 6.69 23.36 2.18
C THR A 289 6.14 22.73 0.90
N LYS A 290 6.89 22.89 -0.19
CA LYS A 290 6.62 22.25 -1.47
C LYS A 290 7.72 21.25 -1.77
N THR A 291 7.34 20.02 -2.10
CA THR A 291 8.29 19.02 -2.61
C THR A 291 8.71 19.33 -4.04
N GLY A 292 7.83 20.01 -4.79
CA GLY A 292 7.89 19.99 -6.25
C GLY A 292 7.58 18.60 -6.79
N ARG A 293 7.92 18.38 -8.06
CA ARG A 293 7.64 17.12 -8.77
C ARG A 293 8.86 16.21 -8.93
N GLU A 294 9.98 16.76 -9.39
CA GLU A 294 11.16 15.97 -9.75
C GLU A 294 11.70 15.19 -8.56
N GLY A 295 11.84 13.86 -8.70
CA GLY A 295 12.28 12.98 -7.63
C GLY A 295 11.26 12.71 -6.53
N TYR A 296 10.01 13.17 -6.69
CA TYR A 296 8.96 13.01 -5.68
C TYR A 296 7.65 12.48 -6.25
N LEU A 297 7.14 13.06 -7.34
CA LEU A 297 5.78 12.82 -7.82
C LEU A 297 5.77 12.43 -9.30
N ARG A 298 5.04 11.38 -9.62
CA ARG A 298 4.60 11.02 -10.98
C ARG A 298 3.13 10.68 -10.94
N ASP A 299 2.41 11.12 -11.95
CA ASP A 299 1.00 10.87 -12.15
C ASP A 299 0.87 10.06 -13.44
N SER A 300 0.22 8.91 -13.36
CA SER A 300 0.09 8.00 -14.50
C SER A 300 -1.19 8.23 -15.31
N ARG A 301 -2.14 9.00 -14.76
CA ARG A 301 -3.44 9.30 -15.35
C ARG A 301 -3.53 10.73 -15.89
N ASP A 302 -4.39 10.97 -16.87
CA ASP A 302 -4.72 12.34 -17.28
C ASP A 302 -5.97 12.82 -16.51
N PRO A 303 -6.07 14.10 -16.11
CA PRO A 303 -5.10 15.16 -16.36
C PRO A 303 -3.93 15.14 -15.36
N LYS A 304 -2.71 15.48 -15.81
CA LYS A 304 -1.51 15.53 -14.95
C LYS A 304 -1.56 16.67 -13.93
N VAL A 305 -1.99 16.37 -12.71
CA VAL A 305 -2.13 17.35 -11.62
C VAL A 305 -1.42 16.88 -10.36
N PHE A 306 -0.47 17.69 -9.88
CA PHE A 306 0.36 17.36 -8.73
C PHE A 306 0.00 18.19 -7.49
N ASP A 307 -0.41 17.53 -6.40
CA ASP A 307 -0.44 18.13 -5.06
C ASP A 307 0.93 17.99 -4.38
N ASP A 308 1.75 19.02 -4.48
CA ASP A 308 3.13 19.04 -3.99
C ASP A 308 3.31 19.61 -2.58
N GLU A 309 2.21 19.96 -1.90
CA GLU A 309 2.29 20.55 -0.56
C GLU A 309 2.55 19.46 0.49
N LEU A 310 3.66 19.60 1.22
CA LEU A 310 3.96 18.81 2.40
C LEU A 310 3.68 19.65 3.65
N HIS A 311 2.87 19.11 4.57
CA HIS A 311 2.51 19.75 5.82
C HIS A 311 3.15 19.03 7.01
N VAL A 312 3.56 19.80 8.03
CA VAL A 312 4.15 19.25 9.26
C VAL A 312 3.49 19.86 10.48
N LEU A 313 3.07 19.01 11.42
CA LEU A 313 2.62 19.39 12.75
C LEU A 313 3.54 18.74 13.78
N GLN A 314 4.28 19.55 14.53
CA GLN A 314 5.11 19.10 15.64
C GLN A 314 4.48 19.48 16.97
N VAL A 315 4.39 18.54 17.90
CA VAL A 315 3.89 18.73 19.26
C VAL A 315 5.05 18.70 20.23
N LEU A 316 5.15 19.73 21.07
CA LEU A 316 6.25 19.98 21.99
C LEU A 316 5.72 20.00 23.42
N GLY A 317 6.41 19.36 24.37
CA GLY A 317 6.09 19.46 25.79
C GLY A 317 6.15 20.92 26.24
N ALA A 318 5.08 21.42 26.86
CA ALA A 318 5.02 22.83 27.27
C ALA A 318 6.06 23.17 28.34
N ASP A 319 6.43 22.20 29.19
CA ASP A 319 7.33 22.41 30.32
C ASP A 319 8.81 22.24 29.97
N ASP A 320 9.15 21.32 29.04
CA ASP A 320 10.53 20.94 28.72
C ASP A 320 10.94 21.21 27.26
N GLY A 321 10.01 21.65 26.42
CA GLY A 321 10.24 21.88 24.99
C GLY A 321 10.60 20.61 24.21
N LYS A 322 10.52 19.42 24.82
CA LYS A 322 10.89 18.17 24.13
C LYS A 322 9.80 17.78 23.15
N VAL A 323 10.22 17.31 21.98
CA VAL A 323 9.32 16.82 20.95
C VAL A 323 8.59 15.58 21.48
N ILE A 324 7.26 15.65 21.45
CA ILE A 324 6.36 14.54 21.77
C ILE A 324 6.09 13.75 20.49
N SER A 325 5.73 14.46 19.43
CA SER A 325 5.45 13.88 18.12
C SER A 325 5.73 14.87 17.00
N THR A 326 6.09 14.36 15.83
CA THR A 326 6.14 15.11 14.57
C THR A 326 5.32 14.35 13.53
N MET A 327 4.26 14.97 13.01
CA MET A 327 3.39 14.42 11.97
C MET A 327 3.70 15.09 10.64
N VAL A 328 3.93 14.28 9.60
CA VAL A 328 4.15 14.70 8.21
C VAL A 328 2.97 14.24 7.38
N ASN A 329 2.36 15.13 6.60
CA ASN A 329 1.31 14.81 5.65
C ASN A 329 1.74 15.18 4.23
N TRP A 330 1.68 14.19 3.34
CA TRP A 330 2.06 14.29 1.94
C TRP A 330 1.41 13.12 1.17
N GLY A 331 1.17 13.28 -0.13
CA GLY A 331 0.43 12.31 -0.95
C GLY A 331 1.27 11.66 -2.03
N ASN A 332 1.52 10.36 -1.90
CA ASN A 332 2.05 9.46 -2.93
C ASN A 332 1.86 8.00 -2.45
N HIS A 333 1.72 7.03 -3.35
CA HIS A 333 1.69 5.60 -3.01
C HIS A 333 3.03 5.15 -2.40
N PRO A 334 3.09 4.62 -1.15
CA PRO A 334 4.23 3.86 -0.67
C PRO A 334 4.30 2.50 -1.39
N GLU A 335 5.01 2.53 -2.51
CA GLU A 335 5.09 1.41 -3.46
C GLU A 335 6.44 1.37 -4.21
N VAL A 336 7.51 1.97 -3.65
CA VAL A 336 8.80 2.12 -4.35
C VAL A 336 9.35 0.79 -4.83
N LEU A 337 9.11 -0.28 -4.06
CA LEU A 337 9.63 -1.61 -4.31
C LEU A 337 8.89 -2.37 -5.41
N SER A 338 7.76 -1.85 -5.90
CA SER A 338 6.96 -2.50 -6.93
C SER A 338 6.47 -3.90 -6.51
N ASP A 339 5.91 -4.62 -7.47
CA ASP A 339 5.48 -6.01 -7.45
C ASP A 339 6.59 -7.06 -7.25
N ILE A 340 7.86 -6.67 -7.13
CA ILE A 340 9.00 -7.62 -7.02
C ILE A 340 9.39 -8.00 -5.59
N ASN A 341 8.83 -7.33 -4.58
CA ASN A 341 9.25 -7.48 -3.19
C ASN A 341 8.25 -8.29 -2.36
N ASN A 342 8.73 -9.36 -1.70
CA ASN A 342 7.91 -10.20 -0.81
C ASN A 342 8.18 -9.94 0.68
N PHE A 343 8.86 -8.85 1.06
CA PHE A 343 9.15 -8.51 2.45
C PHE A 343 8.27 -7.36 2.92
N ILE A 344 7.63 -7.52 4.09
CA ILE A 344 6.87 -6.44 4.70
C ILE A 344 7.76 -5.23 4.98
N THR A 345 7.26 -4.06 4.62
CA THR A 345 7.88 -2.77 4.92
C THR A 345 6.79 -1.70 4.98
N SER A 346 7.10 -0.57 5.64
CA SER A 346 6.30 0.65 5.47
C SER A 346 6.75 1.52 4.29
N ASP A 347 7.66 0.99 3.46
CA ASP A 347 8.30 1.66 2.33
C ASP A 347 8.93 3.01 2.74
N PHE A 348 8.86 4.05 1.90
CA PHE A 348 9.47 5.34 2.22
C PHE A 348 8.90 5.95 3.51
N SER A 349 7.69 5.55 3.94
CA SER A 349 7.08 6.01 5.18
C SER A 349 7.90 5.58 6.40
N HIS A 350 8.58 4.44 6.33
CA HIS A 350 9.57 4.04 7.32
C HIS A 350 10.67 5.10 7.46
N TYR A 351 11.29 5.46 6.34
CA TYR A 351 12.45 6.35 6.32
C TYR A 351 12.11 7.81 6.57
N ILE A 352 10.88 8.27 6.28
CA ILE A 352 10.38 9.57 6.78
C ILE A 352 10.44 9.59 8.30
N ARG A 353 9.85 8.56 8.93
CA ARG A 353 9.74 8.45 10.38
C ARG A 353 11.11 8.30 11.02
N GLU A 354 11.96 7.46 10.45
CA GLU A 354 13.35 7.34 10.90
C GLU A 354 14.10 8.67 10.80
N GLY A 355 13.99 9.37 9.67
CA GLY A 355 14.67 10.64 9.43
C GLY A 355 14.25 11.74 10.41
N ILE A 356 12.95 11.85 10.74
CA ILE A 356 12.48 12.85 11.71
C ILE A 356 12.75 12.43 13.17
N GLU A 357 12.71 11.14 13.50
CA GLU A 357 12.93 10.65 14.87
C GLU A 357 14.42 10.63 15.23
N LYS A 358 15.24 10.03 14.38
CA LYS A 358 16.67 9.76 14.64
C LYS A 358 17.60 10.75 13.93
N GLY A 359 17.14 11.37 12.85
CA GLY A 359 17.92 12.30 12.03
C GLY A 359 18.24 11.74 10.66
N VAL A 360 18.72 12.63 9.78
CA VAL A 360 19.19 12.27 8.43
C VAL A 360 20.72 12.42 8.42
N PRO A 361 21.47 11.37 8.02
CA PRO A 361 22.92 11.42 8.05
C PRO A 361 23.47 12.42 7.04
N LYS A 362 24.71 12.86 7.26
CA LYS A 362 25.43 13.71 6.31
C LYS A 362 25.64 12.98 4.98
N GLY A 363 25.26 13.61 3.88
CA GLY A 363 25.63 13.20 2.53
C GLY A 363 26.72 14.08 1.92
N LYS A 364 26.99 13.90 0.63
CA LYS A 364 27.96 14.73 -0.12
C LYS A 364 27.53 16.19 -0.15
N ASP A 365 26.30 16.45 -0.59
CA ASP A 365 25.74 17.79 -0.78
C ASP A 365 24.59 18.08 0.21
N THR A 366 24.22 17.09 1.03
CA THR A 366 23.16 17.19 2.04
C THR A 366 23.78 17.30 3.45
N PRO A 367 23.46 18.36 4.23
CA PRO A 367 23.95 18.47 5.59
C PRO A 367 23.34 17.40 6.50
N GLU A 368 23.99 17.14 7.64
CA GLU A 368 23.42 16.31 8.69
C GLU A 368 22.21 17.02 9.32
N TYR A 369 21.12 16.28 9.53
CA TYR A 369 19.95 16.73 10.30
C TYR A 369 19.86 15.91 11.57
N LYS A 370 19.90 16.59 12.73
CA LYS A 370 19.67 15.93 14.01
C LYS A 370 18.18 15.59 14.15
N GLY A 371 17.89 14.34 14.56
CA GLY A 371 16.53 13.91 14.81
C GLY A 371 15.83 14.79 15.84
N PHE A 372 14.53 15.01 15.64
CA PHE A 372 13.68 15.69 16.59
C PHE A 372 13.43 14.84 17.85
N GLY A 373 13.57 13.52 17.76
CA GLY A 373 13.04 12.58 18.73
C GLY A 373 11.50 12.54 18.70
N GLY A 374 10.91 12.00 19.76
CA GLY A 374 9.45 11.82 19.81
C GLY A 374 8.97 10.66 18.92
N VAL A 375 7.65 10.59 18.68
CA VAL A 375 7.05 9.66 17.71
C VAL A 375 6.79 10.38 16.39
N GLY A 376 7.38 9.87 15.32
CA GLY A 376 7.13 10.29 13.95
C GLY A 376 5.84 9.67 13.40
N ILE A 377 5.00 10.47 12.77
CA ILE A 377 3.77 10.00 12.12
C ILE A 377 3.82 10.43 10.66
N TYR A 378 3.65 9.50 9.73
CA TYR A 378 3.35 9.80 8.34
C TYR A 378 1.85 9.65 8.13
N LEU A 379 1.19 10.65 7.53
CA LEU A 379 -0.25 10.67 7.28
C LEU A 379 -0.50 10.85 5.79
N GLN A 380 -1.28 9.95 5.20
CA GLN A 380 -1.41 9.89 3.76
C GLN A 380 -2.21 11.05 3.16
N GLY A 381 -1.74 11.57 2.03
CA GLY A 381 -2.41 12.60 1.24
C GLY A 381 -3.26 12.04 0.10
N ALA A 382 -3.42 12.83 -0.97
CA ALA A 382 -4.11 12.40 -2.18
C ALA A 382 -3.21 11.49 -3.00
N VAL A 383 -3.75 10.35 -3.41
CA VAL A 383 -3.01 9.34 -4.18
C VAL A 383 -3.71 8.88 -5.45
N GLY A 384 -4.92 9.36 -5.73
CA GLY A 384 -5.60 9.11 -6.99
C GLY A 384 -4.79 9.57 -8.21
N GLY A 385 -5.26 9.22 -9.40
CA GLY A 385 -4.49 9.30 -10.65
C GLY A 385 -3.23 8.41 -10.68
N LEU A 386 -3.12 7.48 -9.73
CA LEU A 386 -1.91 6.69 -9.47
C LEU A 386 -0.70 7.61 -9.23
N MET A 387 -0.81 8.47 -8.21
CA MET A 387 0.34 9.26 -7.74
C MET A 387 1.39 8.30 -7.19
N THR A 388 2.53 8.17 -7.88
CA THR A 388 3.45 7.05 -7.73
C THR A 388 4.92 7.50 -7.66
N PRO A 389 5.78 6.77 -6.91
CA PRO A 389 7.24 6.90 -6.98
C PRO A 389 7.86 5.90 -7.99
N LEU A 390 7.05 5.10 -8.68
CA LEU A 390 7.52 4.21 -9.74
C LEU A 390 7.97 5.01 -10.96
N ARG A 391 9.01 4.49 -11.64
CA ARG A 391 9.54 5.07 -12.90
C ARG A 391 9.98 6.54 -12.79
N ILE A 392 10.32 7.00 -11.58
CA ILE A 392 11.06 8.24 -11.33
C ILE A 392 12.45 7.92 -10.78
N GLU A 393 13.36 8.84 -11.02
CA GLU A 393 14.69 8.85 -10.40
C GLU A 393 14.65 9.67 -9.11
N VAL A 394 15.09 9.09 -8.00
CA VAL A 394 15.14 9.76 -6.70
C VAL A 394 16.60 9.98 -6.31
N PRO A 395 17.08 11.23 -6.14
CA PRO A 395 18.45 11.46 -5.71
C PRO A 395 18.63 11.02 -4.25
N ASP A 396 19.68 10.25 -3.97
CA ASP A 396 20.10 9.97 -2.60
C ASP A 396 20.82 11.18 -1.96
N LEU A 397 21.24 11.03 -0.70
CA LEU A 397 21.92 12.10 0.05
C LEU A 397 23.27 12.53 -0.57
N ASN A 398 23.83 11.73 -1.48
CA ASN A 398 25.06 12.02 -2.21
C ASN A 398 24.81 12.56 -3.63
N GLY A 399 23.54 12.74 -4.01
CA GLY A 399 23.12 13.17 -5.34
C GLY A 399 23.11 12.05 -6.38
N VAL A 400 23.31 10.79 -5.99
CA VAL A 400 23.21 9.65 -6.92
C VAL A 400 21.74 9.35 -7.14
N LYS A 401 21.34 9.34 -8.41
CA LYS A 401 19.96 9.07 -8.79
C LYS A 401 19.63 7.58 -8.70
N GLN A 402 18.72 7.24 -7.81
CA GLN A 402 18.19 5.89 -7.61
C GLN A 402 16.95 5.70 -8.51
N SER A 403 17.05 4.80 -9.49
CA SER A 403 15.97 4.50 -10.44
C SER A 403 15.35 3.12 -10.26
N LYS A 404 16.07 2.21 -9.62
CA LYS A 404 15.64 0.84 -9.35
C LYS A 404 14.57 0.80 -8.27
N SER A 405 13.66 -0.17 -8.37
CA SER A 405 12.71 -0.49 -7.31
C SER A 405 13.44 -1.28 -6.22
N ASP A 406 14.09 -0.56 -5.31
CA ASP A 406 14.88 -1.16 -4.23
C ASP A 406 14.86 -0.31 -2.95
N TRP A 407 15.43 -0.89 -1.89
CA TRP A 407 15.51 -0.29 -0.56
C TRP A 407 16.26 1.04 -0.56
N GLU A 408 17.25 1.22 -1.44
CA GLU A 408 18.04 2.46 -1.51
C GLU A 408 17.21 3.61 -2.09
N LYS A 409 16.38 3.33 -3.11
CA LYS A 409 15.41 4.32 -3.61
C LYS A 409 14.36 4.66 -2.56
N SER A 410 13.82 3.67 -1.85
CA SER A 410 12.80 3.87 -0.80
C SER A 410 13.36 4.73 0.35
N LYS A 411 14.60 4.45 0.76
CA LYS A 411 15.37 5.23 1.73
C LYS A 411 15.67 6.65 1.26
N ALA A 412 16.13 6.81 0.03
CA ALA A 412 16.40 8.12 -0.56
C ALA A 412 15.14 8.99 -0.55
N LEU A 413 14.00 8.46 -0.99
CA LEU A 413 12.73 9.18 -1.00
C LEU A 413 12.30 9.58 0.41
N GLY A 414 12.31 8.65 1.35
CA GLY A 414 11.87 8.93 2.72
C GLY A 414 12.77 9.93 3.44
N TYR A 415 14.10 9.87 3.27
CA TYR A 415 15.00 10.89 3.83
C TYR A 415 14.85 12.25 3.16
N ASN A 416 14.64 12.30 1.84
CA ASN A 416 14.35 13.55 1.14
C ASN A 416 13.05 14.21 1.67
N LEU A 417 12.03 13.41 1.97
CA LEU A 417 10.78 13.88 2.59
C LEU A 417 10.98 14.29 4.06
N ALA A 418 11.82 13.58 4.82
CA ALA A 418 12.20 14.01 6.18
C ALA A 418 12.90 15.38 6.16
N ILE A 419 13.81 15.61 5.21
CA ILE A 419 14.47 16.93 5.01
C ILE A 419 13.42 18.00 4.72
N LYS A 420 12.44 17.73 3.85
CA LYS A 420 11.31 18.65 3.59
C LYS A 420 10.54 18.96 4.87
N ALA A 421 10.41 18.00 5.79
CA ALA A 421 9.79 18.26 7.08
C ALA A 421 10.63 19.20 7.98
N PHE A 422 11.96 19.05 7.99
CA PHE A 422 12.86 20.01 8.67
C PHE A 422 12.75 21.42 8.07
N GLU A 423 12.70 21.53 6.74
CA GLU A 423 12.52 22.80 6.02
C GLU A 423 11.19 23.47 6.39
N ALA A 424 10.09 22.71 6.36
CA ALA A 424 8.76 23.21 6.70
C ALA A 424 8.70 23.79 8.13
N LEU A 425 9.33 23.13 9.09
CA LEU A 425 9.37 23.59 10.49
C LEU A 425 10.34 24.75 10.73
N LYS A 426 11.32 24.98 9.85
CA LYS A 426 12.22 26.15 9.97
C LYS A 426 11.44 27.46 9.84
N SER A 427 10.47 27.51 8.94
CA SER A 427 9.51 28.62 8.78
C SER A 427 8.18 28.39 9.49
N GLY A 428 8.11 27.37 10.36
CA GLY A 428 6.89 26.98 11.05
C GLY A 428 6.45 27.99 12.11
N GLU A 429 5.14 28.12 12.26
CA GLU A 429 4.49 28.99 13.24
C GLU A 429 4.25 28.24 14.54
N GLU A 430 4.58 28.85 15.68
CA GLU A 430 4.22 28.33 16.99
C GLU A 430 2.76 28.66 17.33
N ILE A 431 2.00 27.64 17.69
CA ILE A 431 0.61 27.73 18.08
C ILE A 431 0.51 27.39 19.57
N LYS A 432 -0.02 28.35 20.33
CA LYS A 432 -0.39 28.22 21.73
C LYS A 432 -1.91 28.21 21.82
N ASP A 433 -2.45 27.47 22.78
CA ASP A 433 -3.89 27.47 23.12
C ASP A 433 -4.80 27.20 21.91
N ALA A 434 -4.54 26.09 21.20
CA ALA A 434 -5.35 25.68 20.06
C ALA A 434 -6.69 25.07 20.49
N GLU A 435 -7.80 25.66 20.07
CA GLU A 435 -9.12 25.07 20.18
C GLU A 435 -9.26 23.84 19.27
N ILE A 436 -9.99 22.83 19.76
CA ILE A 436 -10.33 21.63 18.99
C ILE A 436 -11.82 21.65 18.69
N ALA A 437 -12.16 21.44 17.42
CA ALA A 437 -13.52 21.19 16.98
C ALA A 437 -13.52 20.12 15.89
N PHE A 438 -14.56 19.31 15.81
CA PHE A 438 -14.66 18.31 14.76
C PHE A 438 -16.11 18.09 14.32
N TRP A 439 -16.26 17.63 13.09
CA TRP A 439 -17.53 17.25 12.49
C TRP A 439 -17.37 15.94 11.75
N VAL A 440 -18.39 15.11 11.84
CA VAL A 440 -18.42 13.78 11.22
C VAL A 440 -19.73 13.64 10.49
N GLN A 441 -19.67 13.33 9.20
CA GLN A 441 -20.84 13.01 8.41
C GLN A 441 -20.72 11.59 7.87
N ARG A 442 -21.67 10.74 8.27
CA ARG A 442 -21.86 9.44 7.62
C ARG A 442 -22.68 9.63 6.36
N ILE A 443 -22.25 8.99 5.29
CA ILE A 443 -22.96 9.02 4.01
C ILE A 443 -23.16 7.61 3.49
N LYS A 444 -24.24 7.43 2.75
CA LYS A 444 -24.52 6.20 2.02
C LYS A 444 -24.24 6.46 0.55
N VAL A 445 -23.36 5.67 -0.04
CA VAL A 445 -22.94 5.81 -1.43
C VAL A 445 -23.29 4.53 -2.19
N LYS A 446 -23.87 4.68 -3.37
CA LYS A 446 -24.19 3.54 -4.24
C LYS A 446 -22.89 2.90 -4.72
N MET A 447 -22.84 1.57 -4.67
CA MET A 447 -21.76 0.78 -5.23
C MET A 447 -22.17 0.41 -6.66
N GLU A 448 -21.68 1.15 -7.64
CA GLU A 448 -22.03 0.96 -9.07
C GLU A 448 -21.10 -0.06 -9.74
N ASN A 449 -19.89 -0.24 -9.20
CA ASN A 449 -18.94 -1.23 -9.64
C ASN A 449 -19.44 -2.65 -9.33
N LYS A 450 -19.73 -3.41 -10.40
CA LYS A 450 -20.29 -4.76 -10.33
C LYS A 450 -19.27 -5.81 -9.87
N GLN A 451 -17.98 -5.58 -10.08
CA GLN A 451 -16.94 -6.49 -9.62
C GLN A 451 -16.98 -6.63 -8.10
N PHE A 452 -17.20 -5.52 -7.39
CA PHE A 452 -17.33 -5.54 -5.93
C PHE A 452 -18.59 -6.24 -5.46
N HIS A 453 -19.69 -6.22 -6.22
CA HIS A 453 -20.89 -7.01 -5.88
C HIS A 453 -20.55 -8.50 -5.84
N THR A 454 -19.82 -8.98 -6.84
CA THR A 454 -19.32 -10.35 -6.89
C THR A 454 -18.37 -10.61 -5.72
N ALA A 455 -17.40 -9.72 -5.46
CA ALA A 455 -16.43 -9.88 -4.37
C ALA A 455 -17.09 -10.00 -2.99
N PHE A 456 -18.12 -9.20 -2.70
CA PHE A 456 -18.92 -9.33 -1.49
C PHE A 456 -19.70 -10.66 -1.45
N SER A 457 -20.32 -11.03 -2.57
CA SER A 457 -21.15 -12.25 -2.65
C SER A 457 -20.35 -13.55 -2.44
N VAL A 458 -19.08 -13.56 -2.84
CA VAL A 458 -18.18 -14.71 -2.64
C VAL A 458 -17.37 -14.64 -1.35
N GLY A 459 -17.57 -13.59 -0.53
CA GLY A 459 -16.93 -13.46 0.79
C GLY A 459 -15.46 -13.05 0.75
N LEU A 460 -14.99 -12.37 -0.31
CA LEU A 460 -13.64 -11.81 -0.34
C LEU A 460 -13.49 -10.67 0.67
N PHE A 461 -14.54 -9.85 0.80
CA PHE A 461 -14.57 -8.68 1.68
C PHE A 461 -15.40 -8.97 2.94
N ASP A 462 -14.78 -8.78 4.11
CA ASP A 462 -15.44 -8.88 5.41
C ASP A 462 -16.15 -7.57 5.78
N ARG A 463 -17.21 -7.25 5.02
CA ARG A 463 -18.10 -6.10 5.22
C ARG A 463 -19.41 -6.33 4.47
N GLU A 464 -20.52 -5.84 5.02
CA GLU A 464 -21.85 -6.01 4.43
C GLU A 464 -22.31 -4.76 3.64
N PRO A 465 -22.69 -4.91 2.37
CA PRO A 465 -23.45 -3.89 1.64
C PRO A 465 -24.86 -3.69 2.22
N THR A 466 -25.44 -2.51 2.01
CA THR A 466 -26.75 -2.13 2.56
C THR A 466 -27.63 -1.49 1.49
N GLY A 467 -28.91 -1.28 1.79
CA GLY A 467 -29.79 -0.48 0.94
C GLY A 467 -30.26 -1.16 -0.35
N TYR A 468 -30.24 -2.49 -0.40
CA TYR A 468 -30.79 -3.30 -1.48
C TYR A 468 -31.46 -4.56 -0.90
N ASP A 469 -32.36 -5.17 -1.68
CA ASP A 469 -32.94 -6.49 -1.39
C ASP A 469 -32.06 -7.57 -2.05
N PRO A 470 -31.39 -8.45 -1.27
CA PRO A 470 -30.52 -9.50 -1.80
C PRO A 470 -31.28 -10.60 -2.53
N LEU A 471 -32.62 -10.65 -2.41
CA LEU A 471 -33.47 -11.60 -3.14
C LEU A 471 -33.86 -11.10 -4.54
N LEU A 472 -33.59 -9.82 -4.85
CA LEU A 472 -33.88 -9.22 -6.14
C LEU A 472 -32.59 -9.02 -6.96
N PRO A 473 -32.66 -9.07 -8.30
CA PRO A 473 -31.51 -8.77 -9.15
C PRO A 473 -30.95 -7.36 -8.87
N ILE A 474 -29.63 -7.24 -8.95
CA ILE A 474 -28.97 -5.93 -8.90
C ILE A 474 -29.37 -5.13 -10.14
N SER A 475 -29.92 -3.95 -9.91
CA SER A 475 -30.44 -3.04 -10.95
C SER A 475 -30.35 -1.59 -10.47
N GLN A 476 -30.74 -0.63 -11.31
CA GLN A 476 -30.75 0.79 -10.92
C GLN A 476 -31.65 1.07 -9.70
N ASP A 477 -32.76 0.32 -9.58
CA ASP A 477 -33.73 0.45 -8.48
C ASP A 477 -33.38 -0.41 -7.26
N ASN A 478 -32.43 -1.34 -7.39
CA ASN A 478 -31.99 -2.25 -6.32
C ASN A 478 -30.46 -2.30 -6.21
N MET A 479 -29.81 -1.12 -6.28
CA MET A 479 -28.35 -1.01 -6.25
C MET A 479 -27.82 -1.08 -4.81
N PRO A 480 -26.90 -2.01 -4.49
CA PRO A 480 -26.24 -2.03 -3.19
C PRO A 480 -25.51 -0.72 -2.89
N SER A 481 -25.42 -0.37 -1.62
CA SER A 481 -24.75 0.83 -1.14
C SER A 481 -23.83 0.52 0.04
N LEU A 482 -22.76 1.28 0.18
CA LEU A 482 -21.88 1.24 1.35
C LEU A 482 -22.10 2.48 2.21
N ILE A 483 -22.09 2.30 3.53
CA ILE A 483 -22.07 3.40 4.49
C ILE A 483 -20.62 3.74 4.78
N THR A 484 -20.23 4.98 4.52
CA THR A 484 -18.89 5.51 4.78
C THR A 484 -18.96 6.80 5.61
N GLU A 485 -17.82 7.41 5.89
CA GLU A 485 -17.70 8.53 6.82
C GLU A 485 -16.67 9.55 6.35
N VAL A 486 -17.03 10.83 6.44
CA VAL A 486 -16.13 11.98 6.22
C VAL A 486 -15.99 12.71 7.54
N SER A 487 -14.76 12.96 7.94
CA SER A 487 -14.43 13.73 9.14
C SER A 487 -13.66 14.98 8.78
N VAL A 488 -13.97 16.07 9.50
CA VAL A 488 -13.16 17.28 9.51
C VAL A 488 -12.80 17.62 10.96
N ILE A 489 -11.52 17.77 11.25
CA ILE A 489 -11.00 18.13 12.58
C ILE A 489 -10.23 19.44 12.45
N ARG A 490 -10.58 20.44 13.25
CA ARG A 490 -9.84 21.68 13.41
C ARG A 490 -9.07 21.67 14.71
N VAL A 491 -7.79 22.03 14.65
CA VAL A 491 -6.92 22.26 15.80
C VAL A 491 -6.23 23.60 15.59
N GLY A 492 -6.83 24.67 16.14
CA GLY A 492 -6.41 26.05 15.87
C GLY A 492 -6.41 26.39 14.37
N PRO A 493 -5.24 26.74 13.77
CA PRO A 493 -5.14 27.05 12.34
C PRO A 493 -5.00 25.81 11.44
N VAL A 494 -4.95 24.61 12.02
CA VAL A 494 -4.82 23.34 11.30
C VAL A 494 -6.21 22.76 11.04
N THR A 495 -6.45 22.30 9.82
CA THR A 495 -7.65 21.55 9.45
C THR A 495 -7.24 20.22 8.82
N PHE A 496 -7.64 19.12 9.44
CA PHE A 496 -7.62 17.77 8.89
C PHE A 496 -8.97 17.48 8.25
N PHE A 497 -8.99 16.91 7.06
CA PHE A 497 -10.22 16.52 6.39
C PHE A 497 -10.01 15.26 5.55
N THR A 498 -10.90 14.28 5.71
CA THR A 498 -10.69 12.92 5.19
C THR A 498 -11.43 12.64 3.90
N ALA A 499 -10.87 11.79 3.04
CA ALA A 499 -11.63 11.07 2.03
C ALA A 499 -11.53 9.55 2.28
N PRO A 500 -12.63 8.78 2.12
CA PRO A 500 -12.68 7.35 2.41
C PRO A 500 -12.09 6.48 1.28
N GLY A 501 -10.95 6.88 0.72
CA GLY A 501 -10.34 6.23 -0.44
C GLY A 501 -9.21 7.06 -1.06
N GLU A 502 -8.90 6.74 -2.31
CA GLU A 502 -7.81 7.31 -3.10
C GLU A 502 -8.35 8.46 -3.96
N LEU A 503 -8.32 9.67 -3.41
CA LEU A 503 -8.84 10.86 -4.10
C LEU A 503 -7.84 11.38 -5.14
N ASP A 504 -8.35 11.66 -6.33
CA ASP A 504 -7.62 12.32 -7.41
C ASP A 504 -7.17 13.75 -6.99
N PRO A 505 -5.88 14.11 -7.14
CA PRO A 505 -5.35 15.41 -6.74
C PRO A 505 -6.08 16.60 -7.37
N GLU A 506 -6.59 16.50 -8.60
CA GLU A 506 -7.31 17.58 -9.26
C GLU A 506 -8.63 17.95 -8.58
N ILE A 507 -9.27 17.02 -7.86
CA ILE A 507 -10.46 17.33 -7.06
C ILE A 507 -10.06 18.19 -5.86
N LEU A 508 -8.83 17.97 -5.36
CA LEU A 508 -8.29 18.62 -4.18
C LEU A 508 -7.75 20.04 -4.47
N VAL A 509 -6.90 20.17 -5.49
CA VAL A 509 -6.17 21.42 -5.84
C VAL A 509 -6.63 22.07 -7.15
N GLY A 510 -7.47 21.40 -7.94
CA GLY A 510 -7.85 21.86 -9.27
C GLY A 510 -6.73 21.68 -10.28
N GLY A 511 -6.35 22.77 -10.96
CA GLY A 511 -5.21 22.73 -11.89
C GLY A 511 -5.55 22.28 -13.31
N TYR A 512 -6.83 22.32 -13.69
CA TYR A 512 -7.31 22.09 -15.05
C TYR A 512 -6.78 23.11 -16.09
N ASP A 513 -6.16 24.19 -15.63
CA ASP A 513 -5.45 25.20 -16.44
C ASP A 513 -3.95 24.91 -16.59
N GLY A 514 -3.47 23.80 -16.04
CA GLY A 514 -2.06 23.42 -16.06
C GLY A 514 -1.21 24.04 -14.96
N LYS A 515 -1.76 24.86 -14.04
CA LYS A 515 -0.96 25.53 -12.97
C LYS A 515 -0.22 24.57 -12.04
N HIS A 516 -0.69 23.32 -11.95
CA HIS A 516 -0.12 22.25 -11.13
C HIS A 516 0.57 21.15 -11.94
N SER A 517 0.79 21.34 -13.24
CA SER A 517 1.38 20.34 -14.14
C SER A 517 2.92 20.29 -14.13
N TYR A 518 3.57 21.31 -13.58
CA TYR A 518 5.03 21.49 -13.68
C TYR A 518 5.55 21.55 -15.12
N GLY A 519 4.75 22.12 -16.03
CA GLY A 519 5.09 22.25 -17.45
C GLY A 519 4.96 20.95 -18.24
N ILE A 520 4.44 19.89 -17.60
CA ILE A 520 4.06 18.66 -18.29
C ILE A 520 2.74 18.87 -19.00
N GLU A 521 2.62 18.23 -20.16
CA GLU A 521 1.39 18.24 -20.90
C GLU A 521 0.25 17.67 -20.03
N LEU A 522 -0.82 18.46 -19.89
CA LEU A 522 -1.90 18.15 -18.96
C LEU A 522 -2.65 16.87 -19.39
N ILE A 523 -2.81 16.66 -20.69
CA ILE A 523 -3.49 15.50 -21.29
C ILE A 523 -2.61 15.01 -22.43
N ASP A 524 -2.30 13.72 -22.49
CA ASP A 524 -1.58 13.15 -23.62
C ASP A 524 -2.42 13.33 -24.92
N PRO A 525 -1.87 13.95 -25.99
CA PRO A 525 -2.56 14.12 -27.26
C PRO A 525 -3.06 12.83 -27.89
N ASN A 526 -2.46 11.70 -27.51
CA ASN A 526 -2.79 10.37 -28.00
C ASN A 526 -3.70 9.59 -27.04
N ASN A 527 -4.15 10.21 -25.94
CA ASN A 527 -5.10 9.56 -25.04
C ASN A 527 -6.40 9.25 -25.81
N PRO A 528 -6.80 7.96 -25.94
CA PRO A 528 -8.00 7.59 -26.69
C PRO A 528 -9.30 7.95 -25.98
N ASN A 529 -9.28 8.17 -24.66
CA ASN A 529 -10.43 8.56 -23.85
C ASN A 529 -10.05 9.70 -22.87
N PRO A 530 -9.67 10.88 -23.37
CA PRO A 530 -9.18 11.96 -22.52
C PRO A 530 -10.28 12.50 -21.59
N PRO A 531 -9.93 13.09 -20.44
CA PRO A 531 -10.88 13.77 -19.57
C PRO A 531 -11.58 14.93 -20.29
N ASP A 532 -12.89 15.11 -20.04
CA ASP A 532 -13.65 16.27 -20.53
C ASP A 532 -13.50 17.45 -19.56
N LEU A 533 -12.42 18.22 -19.70
CA LEU A 533 -12.14 19.36 -18.84
C LEU A 533 -13.20 20.47 -18.90
N THR A 534 -14.06 20.50 -19.93
CA THR A 534 -15.16 21.48 -19.99
C THR A 534 -16.25 21.20 -18.95
N LYS A 535 -16.32 19.96 -18.47
CA LYS A 535 -17.22 19.49 -17.40
C LYS A 535 -16.54 19.45 -16.03
N ALA A 536 -15.24 19.68 -15.95
CA ALA A 536 -14.52 19.71 -14.69
C ALA A 536 -15.03 20.86 -13.79
N PRO A 537 -15.03 20.68 -12.46
CA PRO A 537 -15.53 21.68 -11.54
C PRO A 537 -14.71 22.96 -11.65
N LYS A 538 -15.39 24.10 -11.62
CA LYS A 538 -14.74 25.41 -11.49
C LYS A 538 -14.39 25.65 -10.02
N GLY A 539 -13.25 26.31 -9.80
CA GLY A 539 -12.85 26.70 -8.45
C GLY A 539 -13.88 27.63 -7.76
N PRO A 540 -13.80 27.78 -6.43
CA PRO A 540 -12.69 27.32 -5.59
C PRO A 540 -12.69 25.80 -5.37
N TYR A 541 -11.49 25.19 -5.36
CA TYR A 541 -11.30 23.75 -5.18
C TYR A 541 -11.34 23.34 -3.71
N LEU A 542 -11.37 22.03 -3.42
CA LEU A 542 -11.63 21.55 -2.06
C LEU A 542 -10.65 22.12 -1.02
N LYS A 543 -9.34 22.13 -1.31
CA LYS A 543 -8.35 22.80 -0.42
C LYS A 543 -8.63 24.29 -0.29
N GLU A 544 -8.94 25.01 -1.37
CA GLU A 544 -9.19 26.46 -1.33
C GLU A 544 -10.41 26.81 -0.45
N ARG A 545 -11.45 25.97 -0.51
CA ARG A 545 -12.70 26.12 0.27
C ARG A 545 -12.55 25.75 1.74
N MET A 546 -11.57 24.91 2.08
CA MET A 546 -11.38 24.44 3.45
C MET A 546 -10.76 25.54 4.33
N PRO A 547 -11.30 25.82 5.52
CA PRO A 547 -10.77 26.85 6.41
C PRO A 547 -9.47 26.40 7.06
N GLY A 548 -8.79 27.34 7.73
CA GLY A 548 -7.48 27.11 8.32
C GLY A 548 -6.34 27.42 7.36
N LYS A 549 -5.18 27.69 7.95
CA LYS A 549 -3.95 28.04 7.22
C LYS A 549 -3.20 26.80 6.73
N TYR A 550 -3.25 25.71 7.52
CA TYR A 550 -2.57 24.45 7.22
C TYR A 550 -3.63 23.36 7.00
N LYS A 551 -3.63 22.78 5.79
CA LYS A 551 -4.74 21.96 5.29
C LYS A 551 -4.24 20.55 5.03
N PHE A 552 -4.40 19.71 6.05
CA PHE A 552 -3.99 18.31 6.03
C PHE A 552 -5.10 17.50 5.39
N PHE A 553 -4.97 17.22 4.09
CA PHE A 553 -5.86 16.27 3.45
C PHE A 553 -5.44 14.87 3.85
N VAL A 554 -6.39 14.05 4.28
CA VAL A 554 -6.15 12.72 4.80
C VAL A 554 -6.82 11.70 3.90
N GLY A 555 -6.04 11.12 2.99
CA GLY A 555 -6.47 10.00 2.15
C GLY A 555 -6.71 8.75 2.98
N LEU A 556 -7.52 7.82 2.45
CA LEU A 556 -7.85 6.56 3.11
C LEU A 556 -8.30 6.73 4.57
N GLY A 557 -8.98 7.85 4.83
CA GLY A 557 -9.39 8.26 6.15
C GLY A 557 -10.76 7.70 6.50
N ASN A 558 -10.84 6.95 7.60
CA ASN A 558 -12.03 6.33 8.16
C ASN A 558 -12.70 5.24 7.30
N ASP A 559 -12.17 4.94 6.12
CA ASP A 559 -12.61 3.84 5.26
C ASP A 559 -11.62 3.63 4.10
N PHE A 560 -11.82 2.54 3.34
CA PHE A 560 -11.17 2.29 2.06
C PHE A 560 -12.21 1.82 1.04
N LEU A 561 -12.54 2.71 0.09
CA LEU A 561 -13.50 2.46 -1.01
C LEU A 561 -12.83 2.53 -2.39
N GLY A 562 -11.50 2.39 -2.43
CA GLY A 562 -10.72 2.48 -3.65
C GLY A 562 -10.67 3.90 -4.22
N TYR A 563 -10.56 4.01 -5.55
CA TYR A 563 -10.39 5.29 -6.24
C TYR A 563 -11.65 6.16 -6.25
N ILE A 564 -11.43 7.48 -6.07
CA ILE A 564 -12.46 8.52 -6.08
C ILE A 564 -12.15 9.49 -7.23
N ILE A 565 -12.81 9.23 -8.36
CA ILE A 565 -12.53 9.87 -9.66
C ILE A 565 -13.62 10.86 -10.02
N GLY A 566 -13.25 11.98 -10.65
CA GLY A 566 -14.21 12.93 -11.19
C GLY A 566 -15.09 12.32 -12.30
N SER A 567 -16.40 12.59 -12.28
CA SER A 567 -17.33 12.06 -13.30
C SER A 567 -17.01 12.51 -14.73
N TRP A 568 -16.31 13.64 -14.89
CA TRP A 568 -15.81 14.16 -16.16
C TRP A 568 -14.60 13.39 -16.72
N ASN A 569 -13.98 12.53 -15.90
CA ASN A 569 -12.83 11.70 -16.25
C ASN A 569 -13.15 10.20 -16.19
N TYR A 570 -14.38 9.81 -15.85
CA TYR A 570 -14.74 8.41 -15.61
C TYR A 570 -15.02 7.67 -16.92
N GLN A 571 -14.25 6.64 -17.25
CA GLN A 571 -14.41 5.85 -18.48
C GLN A 571 -14.42 4.36 -18.19
N LEU A 572 -15.42 3.67 -18.73
CA LEU A 572 -15.57 2.22 -18.59
C LEU A 572 -15.26 1.52 -19.91
N ASP A 573 -14.70 0.31 -19.84
CA ASP A 573 -14.58 -0.53 -21.01
C ASP A 573 -15.96 -0.77 -21.65
N LYS A 574 -16.00 -0.73 -22.98
CA LYS A 574 -17.25 -0.82 -23.74
C LYS A 574 -17.88 -2.21 -23.68
N THR A 575 -17.06 -3.24 -23.50
CA THR A 575 -17.48 -4.64 -23.57
C THR A 575 -17.60 -5.26 -22.19
N ASN A 576 -16.69 -4.92 -21.28
CA ASN A 576 -16.58 -5.54 -19.97
C ASN A 576 -16.37 -4.47 -18.86
N PRO A 577 -17.36 -3.60 -18.64
CA PRO A 577 -17.24 -2.48 -17.72
C PRO A 577 -16.91 -2.94 -16.30
N TYR A 578 -15.98 -2.23 -15.66
CA TYR A 578 -15.41 -2.48 -14.32
C TYR A 578 -14.47 -3.67 -14.18
N PHE A 579 -14.52 -4.65 -15.08
CA PHE A 579 -13.61 -5.79 -15.05
C PHE A 579 -12.36 -5.54 -15.89
N ASP A 580 -12.53 -4.89 -17.04
CA ASP A 580 -11.42 -4.48 -17.90
C ASP A 580 -11.26 -2.95 -17.87
N GLN A 581 -10.00 -2.52 -17.93
CA GLN A 581 -9.62 -1.11 -18.03
C GLN A 581 -10.00 -0.55 -19.41
N ALA A 582 -10.60 0.63 -19.44
CA ALA A 582 -10.81 1.35 -20.69
C ALA A 582 -9.46 1.83 -21.27
N PRO A 583 -9.30 1.90 -22.61
CA PRO A 583 -8.09 2.47 -23.22
C PRO A 583 -7.80 3.89 -22.71
N GLY A 584 -6.54 4.26 -22.46
CA GLY A 584 -6.18 5.62 -22.01
C GLY A 584 -5.87 5.78 -20.52
N ASN A 585 -5.40 4.72 -19.86
CA ASN A 585 -5.04 4.70 -18.44
C ASN A 585 -6.23 4.89 -17.47
N HIS A 586 -7.26 4.06 -17.63
CA HIS A 586 -8.46 4.03 -16.77
C HIS A 586 -8.50 2.85 -15.79
N TYR A 587 -7.42 2.65 -15.03
CA TYR A 587 -7.29 1.53 -14.08
C TYR A 587 -8.14 1.77 -12.82
N GLU A 588 -8.22 3.04 -12.43
CA GLU A 588 -8.87 3.50 -11.23
C GLU A 588 -10.38 3.17 -11.24
N GLU A 589 -11.01 3.14 -12.42
CA GLU A 589 -12.41 2.76 -12.59
C GLU A 589 -12.69 1.30 -12.21
N THR A 590 -11.74 0.38 -12.41
CA THR A 590 -11.91 -1.02 -12.01
C THR A 590 -11.73 -1.20 -10.50
N ASN A 591 -11.04 -0.26 -9.84
CA ASN A 591 -10.70 -0.30 -8.42
C ASN A 591 -11.40 0.79 -7.60
N GLY A 592 -12.50 1.36 -8.08
CA GLY A 592 -13.33 2.32 -7.35
C GLY A 592 -14.80 1.90 -7.29
N ILE A 593 -15.55 2.33 -6.26
CA ILE A 593 -16.95 1.89 -6.08
C ILE A 593 -17.92 2.44 -7.15
N GLY A 594 -17.54 3.48 -7.89
CA GLY A 594 -18.37 4.08 -8.94
C GLY A 594 -18.32 5.61 -9.00
N PRO A 595 -18.80 6.22 -10.10
CA PRO A 595 -18.77 7.67 -10.32
C PRO A 595 -19.64 8.48 -9.34
N ALA A 596 -20.60 7.86 -8.64
CA ALA A 596 -21.42 8.53 -7.62
C ALA A 596 -20.63 8.95 -6.36
N MET A 597 -19.44 8.38 -6.15
CA MET A 597 -18.63 8.66 -4.96
C MET A 597 -18.17 10.11 -4.87
N THR A 598 -17.65 10.67 -5.97
CA THR A 598 -17.13 12.05 -5.99
C THR A 598 -18.20 13.10 -5.70
N PRO A 599 -19.37 13.11 -6.38
CA PRO A 599 -20.45 14.03 -6.05
C PRO A 599 -20.91 13.91 -4.58
N ALA A 600 -21.05 12.68 -4.06
CA ALA A 600 -21.47 12.46 -2.68
C ALA A 600 -20.45 13.02 -1.67
N LEU A 601 -19.15 12.88 -1.96
CA LEU A 601 -18.07 13.45 -1.16
C LEU A 601 -18.10 14.99 -1.18
N LEU A 602 -18.22 15.59 -2.36
CA LEU A 602 -18.23 17.05 -2.51
C LEU A 602 -19.48 17.69 -1.84
N GLU A 603 -20.65 17.08 -2.00
CA GLU A 603 -21.89 17.53 -1.32
C GLU A 603 -21.74 17.42 0.21
N THR A 604 -21.02 16.41 0.69
CA THR A 604 -20.73 16.27 2.12
C THR A 604 -19.87 17.43 2.62
N TYR A 605 -18.83 17.81 1.87
CA TYR A 605 -18.03 18.98 2.21
C TYR A 605 -18.81 20.29 2.10
N ASP A 606 -19.73 20.44 1.13
CA ASP A 606 -20.62 21.60 1.04
C ASP A 606 -21.45 21.79 2.32
N LYS A 607 -21.84 20.69 2.98
CA LYS A 607 -22.56 20.72 4.26
C LYS A 607 -21.64 21.01 5.44
N LEU A 608 -20.45 20.41 5.47
CA LEU A 608 -19.52 20.52 6.59
C LEU A 608 -18.80 21.88 6.65
N ILE A 609 -18.32 22.40 5.52
CA ILE A 609 -17.49 23.62 5.46
C ILE A 609 -18.14 24.83 6.14
N PRO A 610 -19.43 25.15 5.91
CA PRO A 610 -20.07 26.26 6.59
C PRO A 610 -20.04 26.13 8.12
N MET A 611 -20.15 24.90 8.64
CA MET A 611 -20.11 24.63 10.08
C MET A 611 -18.73 24.90 10.68
N LEU A 612 -17.66 24.77 9.86
CA LEU A 612 -16.29 25.04 10.26
C LEU A 612 -15.96 26.53 10.43
N ALA A 613 -16.73 27.41 9.79
CA ALA A 613 -16.52 28.87 9.80
C ALA A 613 -17.15 29.57 11.02
N THR A 614 -18.19 28.96 11.61
CA THR A 614 -18.76 29.36 12.90
C THR A 614 -17.98 28.71 14.04
N PRO A 615 -17.68 29.42 15.15
CA PRO A 615 -17.37 28.75 16.40
C PRO A 615 -18.49 27.75 16.67
N GLY A 616 -18.15 26.48 16.82
CA GLY A 616 -19.15 25.43 16.98
C GLY A 616 -20.11 25.77 18.14
N PRO A 617 -21.36 25.30 18.12
CA PRO A 617 -22.16 25.33 19.34
C PRO A 617 -21.34 24.68 20.47
N PRO A 618 -21.42 25.18 21.71
CA PRO A 618 -20.79 24.51 22.84
C PRO A 618 -21.14 23.03 22.79
N ALA A 619 -20.15 22.18 23.04
CA ALA A 619 -20.32 20.73 23.06
C ALA A 619 -21.66 20.41 23.72
N ALA A 620 -22.52 19.67 23.02
CA ALA A 620 -23.75 19.18 23.62
C ALA A 620 -23.35 18.55 24.96
N THR A 621 -23.89 19.08 26.06
CA THR A 621 -23.66 18.54 27.40
C THR A 621 -23.90 17.04 27.32
N LYS A 622 -22.83 16.29 27.64
CA LYS A 622 -22.69 14.84 27.41
C LYS A 622 -23.90 14.03 27.85
#